data_AF-H0SJT0-F1
#
_entry.id   AF-H0SJT0-F1
#
_cell.length_a   1.000
_cell.length_b   1.000
_cell.length_c   1.000
_cell.angle_alpha   90.00
_cell.angle_beta   90.00
_cell.angle_gamma   90.00
#
_symmetry.space_group_name_H-M   'P 1'
#
loop_
_entity.id
_entity.type
_entity.pdbx_description
1 polymer ?
#
loop_
_entity_poly.entity_id
_entity_poly.type
_entity_poly.pdbx_seq_one_letter_code
_entity_poly.pdbx_strand_id
1 'polypeptide(L)'
;MNQNAQPHSGAFVTFSYVSFAASAFLVAIGVFFMPIDLWMKGYLTMGIVMLVQTCVTLTKTLRDRHESSKLVNRIEDARAERLLMEVSKAA
;
A
#
# COMPACT_ATOMS: atom_id res chain seq x y z
N MET A 1 8.23 16.19 14.31
CA MET A 1 8.79 16.38 12.94
C MET A 1 7.67 16.21 11.93
N ASN A 2 7.11 17.32 11.43
CA ASN A 2 5.93 17.30 10.56
C ASN A 2 6.31 16.94 9.12
N GLN A 3 6.29 15.64 8.78
CA GLN A 3 6.42 15.18 7.40
C GLN A 3 5.08 15.37 6.68
N ASN A 4 4.91 16.53 6.04
CA ASN A 4 3.86 16.75 5.05
C ASN A 4 4.14 15.80 3.87
N ALA A 5 3.50 14.63 3.87
CA ALA A 5 3.53 13.73 2.71
C ALA A 5 2.96 14.49 1.52
N GLN A 6 3.83 14.92 0.61
CA GLN A 6 3.41 15.61 -0.60
C GLN A 6 2.64 14.61 -1.47
N PRO A 7 1.39 14.91 -1.87
CA PRO A 7 0.66 14.04 -2.77
C PRO A 7 1.38 13.95 -4.11
N HIS A 8 1.37 12.78 -4.73
CA HIS A 8 1.88 12.61 -6.09
C HIS A 8 1.04 13.41 -7.09
N SER A 9 1.67 13.89 -8.17
CA SER A 9 0.94 14.57 -9.24
C SER A 9 -0.08 13.63 -9.88
N GLY A 10 -1.22 14.18 -10.34
CA GLY A 10 -2.28 13.38 -10.97
C GLY A 10 -1.78 12.55 -12.15
N ALA A 11 -0.85 13.10 -12.95
CA ALA A 11 -0.22 12.38 -14.06
C ALA A 11 0.56 11.13 -13.60
N PHE A 12 1.29 11.20 -12.48
CA PHE A 12 2.03 10.05 -11.95
C PHE A 12 1.09 8.97 -11.41
N VAL A 13 -0.02 9.37 -10.80
CA VAL A 13 -1.06 8.43 -10.34
C VAL A 13 -1.66 7.69 -11.54
N THR A 14 -2.09 8.41 -12.58
CA THR A 14 -2.62 7.79 -13.81
C THR A 14 -1.59 6.89 -14.48
N PHE A 15 -0.34 7.35 -14.61
CA PHE A 15 0.75 6.55 -15.16
C PHE A 15 0.92 5.22 -14.41
N SER A 16 0.93 5.26 -13.07
CA SER A 16 1.08 4.06 -12.24
C SER A 16 -0.03 3.03 -12.49
N TYR A 17 -1.29 3.47 -12.61
CA TYR A 17 -2.41 2.58 -12.94
C TYR A 17 -2.28 1.99 -14.35
N VAL A 18 -1.90 2.81 -15.34
CA VAL A 18 -1.70 2.34 -16.72
C VAL A 18 -0.55 1.36 -16.81
N SER A 19 0.59 1.62 -16.15
CA SER A 19 1.75 0.72 -16.14
C SER A 19 1.42 -0.63 -15.50
N PHE A 20 0.64 -0.64 -14.41
CA PHE A 20 0.19 -1.87 -13.79
C PHE A 20 -0.74 -2.66 -14.73
N ALA A 21 -1.72 -2.00 -15.35
CA ALA A 21 -2.64 -2.63 -16.30
C ALA A 21 -1.89 -3.20 -17.51
N ALA A 22 -0.95 -2.45 -18.07
CA ALA A 22 -0.10 -2.90 -19.18
C ALA A 22 0.74 -4.12 -18.80
N SER A 23 1.32 -4.12 -17.59
CA SER A 23 2.10 -5.25 -17.08
C SER A 23 1.24 -6.50 -16.91
N ALA A 24 0.05 -6.37 -16.31
CA ALA A 24 -0.90 -7.48 -16.16
C ALA A 24 -1.34 -8.04 -17.52
N PHE A 25 -1.58 -7.17 -18.50
CA PHE A 25 -1.95 -7.55 -19.86
C PHE A 25 -0.83 -8.32 -20.57
N LEU A 26 0.41 -7.84 -20.49
CA LEU A 26 1.57 -8.52 -21.07
C LEU A 26 1.76 -9.93 -20.47
N VAL A 27 1.59 -10.08 -19.16
CA VAL A 27 1.64 -11.39 -18.50
C VAL A 27 0.52 -12.29 -19.00
N ALA A 28 -0.72 -11.78 -19.07
CA ALA A 28 -1.86 -12.55 -19.57
C ALA A 28 -1.64 -13.04 -21.02
N ILE A 29 -1.13 -12.17 -21.89
CA ILE A 29 -0.71 -12.53 -23.26
C ILE A 29 0.37 -13.61 -23.22
N GLY A 30 1.39 -13.46 -22.40
CA GLY A 30 2.47 -14.44 -22.27
C GLY A 30 1.96 -15.83 -21.88
N VAL A 31 1.02 -15.91 -20.94
CA VAL A 31 0.39 -17.18 -20.54
C VAL A 31 -0.50 -17.73 -21.66
N PHE A 32 -1.21 -16.87 -22.39
CA PHE A 32 -2.07 -17.29 -23.50
C PHE A 32 -1.27 -17.93 -24.65
N PHE A 33 -0.19 -17.27 -25.09
CA PHE A 33 0.64 -17.73 -26.21
C PHE A 33 1.59 -18.88 -25.86
N MET A 34 1.76 -19.22 -24.58
CA MET A 34 2.62 -20.32 -24.16
C MET A 34 2.10 -21.68 -24.70
N PRO A 35 2.94 -22.52 -25.34
CA PRO A 35 2.52 -23.81 -25.88
C PRO A 35 2.51 -24.90 -24.79
N ILE A 36 1.67 -24.72 -23.76
CA ILE A 36 1.48 -25.66 -22.64
C ILE A 36 0.01 -26.08 -22.52
N ASP A 37 -0.24 -27.14 -21.77
CA ASP A 37 -1.59 -27.65 -21.51
C ASP A 37 -2.46 -26.64 -20.73
N LEU A 38 -3.78 -26.70 -20.95
CA LEU A 38 -4.74 -25.78 -20.36
C LEU A 38 -4.76 -25.84 -18.83
N TRP A 39 -4.58 -27.03 -18.24
CA TRP A 39 -4.53 -27.18 -16.78
C TRP A 39 -3.32 -26.45 -16.18
N MET A 40 -2.17 -26.49 -16.87
CA MET A 40 -0.94 -25.81 -16.46
C MET A 40 -1.07 -24.30 -16.61
N LYS A 41 -1.72 -23.81 -17.68
CA LYS A 41 -2.09 -22.39 -17.80
C LYS A 41 -3.00 -21.95 -16.66
N GLY A 42 -4.01 -22.77 -16.32
CA GLY A 42 -4.90 -22.54 -15.19
C GLY A 42 -4.14 -22.39 -13.88
N TYR A 43 -3.25 -23.32 -13.56
CA TYR A 43 -2.40 -23.23 -12.36
C TYR A 43 -1.56 -21.95 -12.32
N LEU A 44 -0.91 -21.60 -13.44
CA LEU A 44 -0.07 -20.41 -13.53
C LEU A 44 -0.89 -19.12 -13.37
N THR A 45 -2.04 -19.01 -14.03
CA THR A 45 -2.94 -17.85 -13.89
C THR A 45 -3.45 -17.68 -12.46
N MET A 46 -3.85 -18.77 -11.79
CA MET A 46 -4.28 -18.72 -10.39
C MET A 46 -3.16 -18.21 -9.48
N GLY A 47 -1.93 -18.71 -9.66
CA GLY A 47 -0.77 -18.25 -8.91
C GLY A 47 -0.47 -16.76 -9.12
N ILE A 48 -0.50 -16.30 -10.37
CA ILE A 48 -0.28 -14.89 -10.72
C ILE A 48 -1.34 -13.99 -10.06
N VAL A 49 -2.62 -14.35 -10.17
CA VAL A 49 -3.72 -13.56 -9.60
C VAL A 49 -3.62 -13.49 -8.07
N MET A 50 -3.39 -14.63 -7.40
CA MET A 50 -3.20 -14.68 -5.95
C MET A 50 -1.99 -13.86 -5.50
N LEU A 51 -0.86 -13.96 -6.21
CA LEU A 51 0.36 -13.20 -5.89
C LEU A 51 0.13 -11.70 -6.02
N VAL A 52 -0.52 -11.25 -7.10
CA VAL A 52 -0.84 -9.83 -7.30
C VAL A 52 -1.80 -9.33 -6.22
N GLN A 53 -2.86 -10.09 -5.92
CA GLN A 53 -3.81 -9.74 -4.86
C GLN A 53 -3.12 -9.59 -3.50
N THR A 54 -2.29 -10.56 -3.12
CA THR A 54 -1.59 -10.55 -1.82
C THR A 54 -0.55 -9.43 -1.76
N CYS A 55 0.14 -9.11 -2.85
CA CYS A 55 1.06 -7.98 -2.92
C CYS A 55 0.36 -6.63 -2.67
N VAL A 56 -0.82 -6.41 -3.27
CA VAL A 56 -1.63 -5.21 -3.04
C VAL A 56 -2.11 -5.14 -1.59
N THR A 57 -2.62 -6.24 -1.04
CA THR A 57 -3.06 -6.32 0.36
C THR A 57 -1.90 -6.09 1.33
N LEU A 58 -0.71 -6.64 1.04
CA LEU A 58 0.49 -6.43 1.84
C LEU A 58 0.90 -4.95 1.85
N THR A 59 0.93 -4.32 0.68
CA THR A 59 1.28 -2.89 0.55
C THR A 59 0.30 -2.01 1.32
N LYS A 60 -1.01 -2.30 1.25
CA LYS A 60 -2.04 -1.61 2.04
C LYS A 60 -1.81 -1.81 3.54
N THR A 61 -1.62 -3.05 3.98
CA THR A 61 -1.36 -3.38 5.39
C THR A 61 -0.14 -2.62 5.92
N LEU A 62 0.95 -2.53 5.15
CA LEU A 62 2.14 -1.77 5.55
C LEU A 62 1.86 -0.27 5.66
N ARG A 63 1.09 0.30 4.73
CA ARG A 63 0.68 1.71 4.77
C ARG A 63 -0.18 1.99 6.00
N ASP A 64 -1.19 1.17 6.23
CA ASP A 64 -2.12 1.31 7.35
C ASP A 64 -1.39 1.20 8.70
N ARG A 65 -0.40 0.30 8.80
CA ARG A 65 0.50 0.18 9.96
C ARG A 65 1.33 1.45 10.18
N HIS A 66 1.91 1.99 9.11
CA HIS A 66 2.73 3.20 9.18
C HIS A 66 1.91 4.44 9.59
N GLU A 67 0.70 4.58 9.05
CA GLU A 67 -0.23 5.67 9.43
C GLU A 67 -0.74 5.51 10.87
N SER A 68 -1.12 4.30 11.28
CA SER A 68 -1.58 4.02 12.65
C SER A 68 -0.51 4.35 13.69
N SER A 69 0.75 3.97 13.43
CA SER A 69 1.87 4.31 14.33
C SER A 69 2.09 5.82 14.45
N LYS A 70 1.96 6.57 13.35
CA LYS A 70 2.03 8.04 13.37
C LYS A 70 0.90 8.67 14.19
N LEU A 71 -0.32 8.15 14.08
CA LEU A 71 -1.47 8.65 14.86
C LEU A 71 -1.29 8.40 16.36
N VAL A 72 -0.82 7.21 16.75
CA VAL A 72 -0.54 6.89 18.15
C VAL A 72 0.48 7.86 18.75
N ASN A 73 1.60 8.10 18.07
CA ASN A 73 2.62 9.03 18.57
C ASN A 73 2.07 10.45 18.77
N ARG A 74 1.22 10.94 17.86
CA ARG A 74 0.58 12.28 18.00
C ARG A 74 -0.37 12.36 19.20
N ILE A 75 -1.06 11.28 19.53
CA ILE A 75 -1.97 11.22 20.68
C ILE A 75 -1.16 11.23 21.97
N GLU A 76 -0.08 10.45 22.03
CA GLU A 76 0.82 10.41 23.19
C GLU A 76 1.49 11.77 23.43
N ASP A 77 1.97 12.44 22.37
CA ASP A 77 2.53 13.79 22.46
C ASP A 77 1.51 14.79 23.03
N ALA A 78 0.26 14.78 22.53
CA ALA A 78 -0.79 15.68 23.01
C ALA A 78 -1.24 15.38 24.46
N ARG A 79 -1.24 14.10 24.87
CA ARG A 79 -1.49 13.70 26.26
C ARG A 79 -0.37 14.15 27.18
N ALA A 80 0.87 13.95 26.77
CA ALA A 80 2.03 14.42 27.52
C ALA A 80 2.00 15.94 27.70
N GLU A 81 1.69 16.69 26.65
CA GLU A 81 1.54 18.15 26.71
C GLU A 81 0.42 18.59 27.68
N ARG A 82 -0.74 17.92 27.67
CA ARG A 82 -1.82 18.21 28.63
C ARG A 82 -1.42 17.96 30.08
N LEU A 83 -0.75 16.83 30.36
CA LEU A 83 -0.28 16.52 31.71
C LEU A 83 0.71 17.57 32.22
N LEU A 84 1.63 18.03 31.35
CA LEU A 84 2.58 19.09 31.69
C LEU A 84 1.85 20.42 32.00
N MET A 85 0.83 20.78 31.23
CA MET A 85 0.02 21.99 31.49
C MET A 85 -0.75 21.90 32.82
N GLU A 86 -1.32 20.74 33.15
CA GLU A 86 -2.02 20.53 34.41
C GLU A 86 -1.09 20.67 35.61
N VAL A 87 0.10 20.05 35.56
CA VAL A 87 1.13 20.18 36.60
C VAL A 87 1.61 21.63 36.72
N SER A 88 1.86 22.31 35.59
CA SER A 88 2.24 23.73 35.57
C SER A 88 1.18 24.66 36.15
N LYS A 89 -0.11 24.34 36.01
CA LYS A 89 -1.21 25.18 36.50
C LYS A 89 -1.46 24.98 38.01
N ALA A 90 -1.09 23.81 38.53
CA ALA A 90 -1.25 23.46 39.94
C ALA A 90 -0.08 23.94 40.84
N ALA A 91 1.04 24.36 40.24
CA ALA A 91 2.18 24.98 40.90
C ALA A 91 2.05 26.51 40.91
#